data_AF-A0A924R263-F1
#
_entry.id   AF-A0A924R263-F1
#
_cell.length_a   1.000
_cell.length_b   1.000
_cell.length_c   1.000
_cell.angle_alpha   90.00
_cell.angle_beta   90.00
_cell.angle_gamma   90.00
#
_symmetry.space_group_name_H-M   'P 1'
#
loop_
_entity.id
_entity.type
_entity.pdbx_description
1 polymer ?
#
loop_
_entity_poly.entity_id
_entity_poly.type
_entity_poly.pdbx_seq_one_letter_code
_entity_poly.pdbx_strand_id
1 'polypeptide(L)'
;MNNDFQVLNDAADDEALDNHRNAPRPDPACLYGLVGEVARAGGDTTEANPFAVGANFMAFMSCAVGRGPYMAVGNTWHHTRQFMLHIGRSGRGRKGDAVSLISRIEKALRTLSPDATPKVHRGGLSSREGLVYLIHDGYTEGKTEVEAVLDKRLLVIESEFANVLHQGKREGNTLSAALRDCWDGVSMKPATKSSRLWATDPPIA
;
A
#
# COMPACT_ATOMS: atom_id res chain seq x y z
N MET A 1 -18.21 -2.82 -27.20
CA MET A 1 -17.52 -2.25 -26.01
C MET A 1 -18.38 -2.23 -24.74
N ASN A 2 -19.59 -2.85 -24.72
CA ASN A 2 -20.49 -2.85 -23.55
C ASN A 2 -20.60 -4.20 -22.81
N ASN A 3 -19.96 -5.27 -23.32
CA ASN A 3 -20.24 -6.62 -22.83
C ASN A 3 -19.49 -6.95 -21.53
N ASP A 4 -18.22 -6.55 -21.41
CA ASP A 4 -17.39 -6.90 -20.26
C ASP A 4 -17.83 -6.20 -18.96
N PHE A 5 -18.39 -4.99 -19.06
CA PHE A 5 -18.94 -4.28 -17.89
C PHE A 5 -20.31 -4.81 -17.46
N GLN A 6 -21.10 -5.36 -18.39
CA GLN A 6 -22.35 -6.05 -18.05
C GLN A 6 -22.08 -7.36 -17.32
N VAL A 7 -21.07 -8.14 -17.75
CA VAL A 7 -20.64 -9.36 -17.06
C VAL A 7 -20.21 -9.09 -15.62
N LEU A 8 -19.55 -7.95 -15.36
CA LEU A 8 -19.16 -7.54 -14.00
C LEU A 8 -20.35 -7.12 -13.13
N ASN A 9 -21.39 -6.52 -13.73
CA ASN A 9 -22.62 -6.18 -13.02
C ASN A 9 -23.44 -7.44 -12.68
N ASP A 10 -23.57 -8.38 -13.61
CA ASP A 10 -24.32 -9.62 -13.39
C ASP A 10 -23.63 -10.53 -12.35
N ALA A 11 -22.30 -10.50 -12.26
CA ALA A 11 -21.52 -11.21 -11.24
C ALA A 11 -21.62 -10.59 -9.82
N ALA A 12 -22.15 -9.36 -9.70
CA ALA A 12 -22.35 -8.69 -8.42
C ALA A 12 -23.60 -9.19 -7.69
N ASP A 13 -24.63 -9.63 -8.43
CA ASP A 13 -25.93 -10.05 -7.90
C ASP A 13 -26.03 -11.56 -7.60
N ASP A 14 -25.04 -12.37 -8.02
CA ASP A 14 -24.99 -13.79 -7.68
C ASP A 14 -24.48 -14.00 -6.25
N GLU A 15 -25.37 -14.31 -5.29
CA GLU A 15 -25.02 -14.59 -3.90
C GLU A 15 -24.17 -15.86 -3.70
N ALA A 16 -23.99 -16.69 -4.72
CA ALA A 16 -22.98 -17.73 -4.67
C ALA A 16 -21.58 -17.09 -4.50
N LEU A 17 -20.75 -17.67 -3.62
CA LEU A 17 -19.33 -17.41 -3.64
C LEU A 17 -18.87 -17.62 -5.09
N ASP A 18 -18.39 -16.56 -5.74
CA ASP A 18 -17.71 -16.65 -7.04
C ASP A 18 -16.42 -17.46 -6.82
N ASN A 19 -16.62 -18.78 -6.76
CA ASN A 19 -15.59 -19.76 -6.93
C ASN A 19 -15.30 -19.76 -8.43
N HIS A 20 -14.60 -18.73 -8.92
CA HIS A 20 -13.75 -18.94 -10.07
C HIS A 20 -12.91 -20.16 -9.67
N ARG A 21 -13.21 -21.33 -10.27
CA ARG A 21 -12.95 -22.68 -9.72
C ARG A 21 -11.47 -22.99 -9.40
N ASN A 22 -10.57 -22.04 -9.67
CA ASN A 22 -9.13 -22.13 -9.51
C ASN A 22 -8.53 -21.04 -8.60
N ALA A 23 -9.34 -20.27 -7.85
CA ALA A 23 -8.77 -19.35 -6.85
C ALA A 23 -8.11 -20.18 -5.74
N PRO A 24 -6.79 -20.02 -5.49
CA PRO A 24 -6.12 -20.78 -4.45
C PRO A 24 -6.76 -20.48 -3.10
N ARG A 25 -7.15 -21.53 -2.38
CA ARG A 25 -7.63 -21.41 -1.00
C ARG A 25 -6.43 -21.40 -0.07
N PRO A 26 -6.22 -20.35 0.73
CA PRO A 26 -5.09 -20.31 1.62
C PRO A 26 -5.27 -21.36 2.72
N ASP A 27 -4.22 -22.13 2.97
CA ASP A 27 -4.18 -23.10 4.07
C ASP A 27 -4.03 -22.33 5.39
N PRO A 28 -4.77 -22.69 6.48
CA PRO A 28 -4.56 -22.10 7.79
C PRO A 28 -3.11 -22.13 8.29
N ALA A 29 -2.30 -23.09 7.84
CA ALA A 29 -0.86 -23.16 8.12
C ALA A 29 -0.08 -21.95 7.59
N CYS A 30 -0.60 -21.21 6.62
CA CYS A 30 0.00 -19.94 6.16
C CYS A 30 -0.04 -18.84 7.25
N LEU A 31 -0.94 -18.95 8.23
CA LEU A 31 -1.00 -18.04 9.37
C LEU A 31 -0.02 -18.52 10.44
N TYR A 32 1.26 -18.19 10.34
CA TYR A 32 2.26 -18.57 11.33
C TYR A 32 3.06 -17.36 11.83
N GLY A 33 3.74 -17.55 12.97
CA GLY A 33 4.50 -16.49 13.65
C GLY A 33 3.64 -15.27 14.00
N LEU A 34 4.30 -14.12 14.15
CA LEU A 34 3.66 -12.87 14.55
C LEU A 34 2.53 -12.44 13.59
N VAL A 35 2.72 -12.62 12.28
CA VAL A 35 1.68 -12.29 11.28
C VAL A 35 0.44 -13.17 11.49
N GLY A 36 0.63 -14.47 11.69
CA GLY A 36 -0.46 -15.40 11.96
C GLY A 36 -1.17 -15.15 13.29
N GLU A 37 -0.42 -14.77 14.33
CA GLU A 37 -0.96 -14.41 15.64
C GLU A 37 -1.85 -13.17 15.56
N VAL A 38 -1.38 -12.09 14.92
CA VAL A 38 -2.18 -10.86 14.71
C VAL A 38 -3.39 -11.16 13.83
N ALA A 39 -3.22 -11.95 12.77
CA ALA A 39 -4.29 -12.37 11.87
C ALA A 39 -5.41 -13.11 12.60
N ARG A 40 -5.06 -14.14 13.38
CA ARG A 40 -6.02 -14.91 14.18
C ARG A 40 -6.70 -14.04 15.21
N ALA A 41 -5.94 -13.30 16.00
CA ALA A 41 -6.50 -12.42 17.03
C ALA A 41 -7.48 -11.38 16.45
N GLY A 42 -7.19 -10.87 15.24
CA GLY A 42 -8.10 -9.99 14.52
C GLY A 42 -9.40 -10.66 14.08
N GLY A 43 -9.31 -11.90 13.58
CA GLY A 43 -10.47 -12.70 13.17
C GLY A 43 -11.28 -13.28 14.33
N ASP A 44 -10.69 -13.46 15.51
CA ASP A 44 -11.36 -14.11 16.66
C ASP A 44 -12.48 -13.24 17.25
N THR A 45 -12.32 -11.90 17.22
CA THR A 45 -13.28 -10.95 17.80
C THR A 45 -14.03 -10.11 16.77
N THR A 46 -13.81 -10.36 15.47
CA THR A 46 -14.43 -9.57 14.38
C THR A 46 -14.85 -10.48 13.22
N GLU A 47 -15.63 -9.98 12.28
CA GLU A 47 -15.93 -10.70 11.03
C GLU A 47 -14.81 -10.57 9.98
N ALA A 48 -13.65 -10.01 10.35
CA ALA A 48 -12.54 -9.84 9.42
C ALA A 48 -11.94 -11.20 9.04
N ASN A 49 -11.70 -11.38 7.74
CA ASN A 49 -10.99 -12.55 7.26
C ASN A 49 -9.54 -12.52 7.82
N PRO A 50 -9.06 -13.55 8.54
CA PRO A 50 -7.74 -13.53 9.16
C PRO A 50 -6.61 -13.44 8.11
N PHE A 51 -6.78 -14.01 6.92
CA PHE A 51 -5.80 -13.86 5.83
C PHE A 51 -5.71 -12.43 5.31
N ALA A 52 -6.85 -11.71 5.28
CA ALA A 52 -6.88 -10.30 4.94
C ALA A 52 -6.16 -9.43 5.99
N VAL A 53 -6.38 -9.74 7.27
CA VAL A 53 -5.67 -9.10 8.38
C VAL A 53 -4.18 -9.36 8.24
N GLY A 54 -3.78 -10.62 8.00
CA GLY A 54 -2.39 -11.00 7.79
C GLY A 54 -1.74 -10.24 6.63
N ALA A 55 -2.41 -10.15 5.48
CA ALA A 55 -1.92 -9.39 4.33
C ALA A 55 -1.72 -7.89 4.64
N ASN A 56 -2.69 -7.26 5.29
CA ASN A 56 -2.59 -5.86 5.69
C ASN A 56 -1.46 -5.65 6.72
N PHE A 57 -1.30 -6.59 7.67
CA PHE A 57 -0.24 -6.54 8.66
C PHE A 57 1.13 -6.74 8.03
N MET A 58 1.27 -7.61 7.02
CA MET A 58 2.51 -7.75 6.24
C MET A 58 2.87 -6.46 5.52
N ALA A 59 1.92 -5.78 4.88
CA ALA A 59 2.15 -4.48 4.24
C ALA A 59 2.64 -3.45 5.26
N PHE A 60 1.92 -3.30 6.39
CA PHE A 60 2.29 -2.42 7.48
C PHE A 60 3.70 -2.71 8.00
N MET A 61 4.00 -3.98 8.33
CA MET A 61 5.30 -4.38 8.86
C MET A 61 6.41 -4.13 7.84
N SER A 62 6.19 -4.43 6.56
CA SER A 62 7.19 -4.20 5.50
C SER A 62 7.61 -2.73 5.42
N CYS A 63 6.65 -1.80 5.55
CA CYS A 63 6.94 -0.38 5.60
C CYS A 63 7.61 0.02 6.93
N ALA A 64 7.08 -0.47 8.06
CA ALA A 64 7.55 -0.09 9.39
C ALA A 64 9.01 -0.47 9.65
N VAL A 65 9.46 -1.64 9.18
CA VAL A 65 10.87 -2.06 9.31
C VAL A 65 11.81 -1.32 8.35
N GLY A 66 11.25 -0.63 7.34
CA GLY A 66 12.00 0.12 6.35
C GLY A 66 12.90 -0.77 5.48
N ARG A 67 14.07 -0.23 5.10
CA ARG A 67 15.00 -0.89 4.16
C ARG A 67 16.04 -1.79 4.83
N GLY A 68 16.07 -1.83 6.16
CA GLY A 68 17.06 -2.61 6.91
C GLY A 68 17.06 -4.09 6.53
N PRO A 69 15.89 -4.75 6.47
CA PRO A 69 15.78 -6.10 5.94
C PRO A 69 15.84 -6.12 4.40
N TYR A 70 16.74 -6.93 3.86
CA TYR A 70 16.87 -7.13 2.42
C TYR A 70 17.44 -8.51 2.07
N MET A 71 17.23 -8.92 0.83
CA MET A 71 17.84 -10.11 0.22
C MET A 71 18.53 -9.73 -1.09
N ALA A 72 19.74 -10.22 -1.29
CA ALA A 72 20.43 -10.10 -2.58
C ALA A 72 19.94 -11.20 -3.54
N VAL A 73 19.53 -10.81 -4.75
CA VAL A 73 19.29 -11.75 -5.85
C VAL A 73 19.99 -11.21 -7.09
N GLY A 74 21.02 -11.92 -7.55
CA GLY A 74 21.91 -11.40 -8.58
C GLY A 74 22.58 -10.09 -8.11
N ASN A 75 22.41 -9.02 -8.89
CA ASN A 75 22.95 -7.68 -8.59
C ASN A 75 21.90 -6.73 -7.97
N THR A 76 20.75 -7.25 -7.56
CA THR A 76 19.64 -6.44 -7.05
C THR A 76 19.40 -6.70 -5.58
N TRP A 77 19.22 -5.62 -4.82
CA TRP A 77 18.78 -5.66 -3.43
C TRP A 77 17.26 -5.61 -3.35
N HIS A 78 16.65 -6.69 -2.87
CA HIS A 78 15.21 -6.80 -2.64
C HIS A 78 14.91 -6.47 -1.18
N HIS A 79 14.40 -5.27 -0.94
CA HIS A 79 13.94 -4.86 0.38
C HIS A 79 12.52 -5.35 0.64
N THR A 80 12.14 -5.43 1.93
CA THR A 80 10.77 -5.78 2.33
C THR A 80 9.83 -4.61 2.04
N ARG A 81 9.20 -4.61 0.87
CA ARG A 81 8.17 -3.62 0.47
C ARG A 81 7.03 -4.36 -0.20
N GLN A 82 5.88 -4.43 0.47
CA GLN A 82 4.77 -5.28 0.06
C GLN A 82 3.55 -4.46 -0.35
N PHE A 83 3.21 -4.50 -1.64
CA PHE A 83 2.01 -3.83 -2.15
C PHE A 83 0.87 -4.86 -2.16
N MET A 84 -0.09 -4.67 -1.26
CA MET A 84 -1.19 -5.61 -1.08
C MET A 84 -2.49 -5.00 -1.58
N LEU A 85 -3.11 -5.65 -2.56
CA LEU A 85 -4.42 -5.26 -3.05
C LEU A 85 -5.47 -6.24 -2.54
N HIS A 86 -6.42 -5.72 -1.75
CA HIS A 86 -7.48 -6.53 -1.18
C HIS A 86 -8.79 -6.33 -1.96
N ILE A 87 -9.12 -7.29 -2.81
CA ILE A 87 -10.29 -7.25 -3.70
C ILE A 87 -11.39 -8.13 -3.14
N GLY A 88 -12.60 -7.58 -3.09
CA GLY A 88 -13.79 -8.29 -2.65
C GLY A 88 -15.03 -7.46 -2.92
N ARG A 89 -16.17 -8.14 -3.02
CA ARG A 89 -17.48 -7.50 -3.24
C ARG A 89 -17.75 -6.43 -2.19
N SER A 90 -18.35 -5.31 -2.60
CA SER A 90 -18.68 -4.21 -1.71
C SER A 90 -19.61 -4.68 -0.58
N GLY A 91 -19.43 -4.13 0.63
CA GLY A 91 -20.22 -4.49 1.83
C GLY A 91 -19.96 -5.89 2.41
N ARG A 92 -19.61 -6.88 1.58
CA ARG A 92 -19.42 -8.29 1.99
C ARG A 92 -17.97 -8.69 2.19
N GLY A 93 -17.04 -8.11 1.45
CA GLY A 93 -15.62 -8.48 1.53
C GLY A 93 -14.92 -8.10 2.83
N ARG A 94 -15.62 -7.43 3.77
CA ARG A 94 -15.12 -6.93 5.07
C ARG A 94 -13.71 -6.30 4.99
N LYS A 95 -13.43 -5.64 3.85
CA LYS A 95 -12.12 -5.06 3.52
C LYS A 95 -11.71 -3.99 4.53
N GLY A 96 -12.67 -3.17 4.97
CA GLY A 96 -12.46 -2.10 5.93
C GLY A 96 -12.10 -2.59 7.33
N ASP A 97 -12.63 -3.74 7.76
CA ASP A 97 -12.39 -4.24 9.11
C ASP A 97 -10.92 -4.64 9.29
N ALA A 98 -10.34 -5.33 8.29
CA ALA A 98 -8.91 -5.67 8.29
C ALA A 98 -8.01 -4.42 8.36
N VAL A 99 -8.33 -3.37 7.59
CA VAL A 99 -7.59 -2.10 7.61
C VAL A 99 -7.77 -1.34 8.94
N SER A 100 -8.96 -1.41 9.54
CA SER A 100 -9.24 -0.72 10.81
C SER A 100 -8.43 -1.30 11.97
N LEU A 101 -8.20 -2.62 11.98
CA LEU A 101 -7.33 -3.27 12.97
C LEU A 101 -5.89 -2.77 12.86
N ILE A 102 -5.35 -2.66 11.63
CA ILE A 102 -4.01 -2.09 11.44
C ILE A 102 -3.94 -0.65 11.92
N SER A 103 -4.98 0.14 11.67
CA SER A 103 -5.05 1.53 12.17
C SER A 103 -5.07 1.61 13.70
N ARG A 104 -5.68 0.62 14.38
CA ARG A 104 -5.63 0.50 15.86
C ARG A 104 -4.22 0.15 16.34
N ILE A 105 -3.55 -0.79 15.68
CA ILE A 105 -2.17 -1.19 16.00
C ILE A 105 -1.23 0.00 15.79
N GLU A 106 -1.33 0.70 14.65
CA GLU A 106 -0.56 1.91 14.34
C GLU A 106 -0.73 2.96 15.46
N LYS A 107 -1.97 3.26 15.85
CA LYS A 107 -2.24 4.25 16.90
C LYS A 107 -1.66 3.83 18.26
N ALA A 108 -1.75 2.56 18.61
CA ALA A 108 -1.18 2.02 19.85
C ALA A 108 0.35 2.13 19.86
N LEU A 109 1.01 1.74 18.76
CA LEU A 109 2.46 1.84 18.61
C LEU A 109 2.95 3.30 18.66
N ARG A 110 2.25 4.21 17.97
CA ARG A 110 2.59 5.64 17.98
C ARG A 110 2.47 6.26 19.38
N THR A 111 1.56 5.75 20.21
CA THR A 111 1.42 6.16 21.62
C THR A 111 2.61 5.70 22.47
N LEU A 112 3.22 4.55 22.14
CA LEU A 112 4.40 4.03 22.84
C LEU A 112 5.68 4.73 22.39
N SER A 113 5.82 5.00 21.10
CA SER A 113 6.93 5.75 20.52
C SER A 113 6.47 6.44 19.24
N PRO A 114 6.59 7.79 19.13
CA PRO A 114 6.16 8.53 17.96
C PRO A 114 6.74 8.03 16.63
N ASP A 115 7.97 7.49 16.69
CA ASP A 115 8.75 7.04 15.54
C ASP A 115 8.65 5.52 15.30
N ALA A 116 7.85 4.79 16.10
CA ALA A 116 7.69 3.34 15.93
C ALA A 116 6.90 2.97 14.66
N THR A 117 6.15 3.91 14.11
CA THR A 117 5.24 3.67 12.98
C THR A 117 5.61 4.52 11.77
N PRO A 118 5.40 3.99 10.54
CA PRO A 118 5.56 4.80 9.34
C PRO A 118 4.58 5.98 9.32
N LYS A 119 4.84 6.95 8.44
CA LYS A 119 3.82 7.91 8.02
C LYS A 119 2.73 7.17 7.27
N VAL A 120 1.47 7.48 7.51
CA VAL A 120 0.34 6.84 6.84
C VAL A 120 -0.44 7.85 6.01
N HIS A 121 -0.55 7.60 4.70
CA HIS A 121 -1.35 8.39 3.77
C HIS A 121 -2.66 7.67 3.44
N ARG A 122 -3.79 8.34 3.65
CA ARG A 122 -5.15 7.83 3.37
C ARG A 122 -5.94 8.72 2.41
N GLY A 123 -5.31 9.78 1.88
CA GLY A 123 -5.97 10.85 1.15
C GLY A 123 -6.15 10.61 -0.34
N GLY A 124 -5.83 9.42 -0.85
CA GLY A 124 -5.80 9.17 -2.29
C GLY A 124 -4.47 9.57 -2.92
N LEU A 125 -3.96 8.76 -3.83
CA LEU A 125 -2.83 9.09 -4.69
C LEU A 125 -3.34 9.82 -5.93
N SER A 126 -2.63 10.89 -6.31
CA SER A 126 -3.02 11.77 -7.42
C SER A 126 -1.98 11.83 -8.53
N SER A 127 -0.69 12.00 -8.22
CA SER A 127 0.39 12.08 -9.21
C SER A 127 1.73 11.59 -8.63
N ARG A 128 2.75 11.47 -9.49
CA ARG A 128 4.13 11.20 -9.05
C ARG A 128 4.62 12.29 -8.09
N GLU A 129 4.43 13.54 -8.45
CA GLU A 129 4.89 14.70 -7.67
C GLU A 129 4.24 14.70 -6.29
N GLY A 130 2.93 14.43 -6.22
CA GLY A 130 2.23 14.30 -4.94
C GLY A 130 2.77 13.16 -4.07
N LEU A 131 3.15 12.03 -4.68
CA LEU A 131 3.77 10.92 -3.95
C LEU A 131 5.17 11.29 -3.44
N VAL A 132 6.02 11.86 -4.30
CA VAL A 132 7.38 12.30 -3.94
C VAL A 132 7.32 13.37 -2.85
N TYR A 133 6.34 14.27 -2.90
CA TYR A 133 6.12 15.32 -1.90
C TYR A 133 5.94 14.75 -0.48
N LEU A 134 5.49 13.50 -0.33
CA LEU A 134 5.31 12.91 0.99
C LEU A 134 6.63 12.47 1.64
N ILE A 135 7.70 12.29 0.87
CA ILE A 135 8.97 11.62 1.24
C ILE A 135 10.23 12.25 0.60
N HIS A 136 10.18 13.54 0.28
CA HIS A 136 11.20 14.21 -0.53
C HIS A 136 12.56 14.38 0.17
N ASP A 137 13.63 14.49 -0.61
CA ASP A 137 15.00 14.80 -0.16
C ASP A 137 15.29 16.30 -0.03
N GLY A 138 14.26 17.07 0.31
CA GLY A 138 14.30 18.52 0.30
C GLY A 138 14.20 19.08 -1.13
N TYR A 139 13.71 20.31 -1.23
CA TYR A 139 13.58 21.02 -2.50
C TYR A 139 13.51 22.52 -2.27
N THR A 140 13.69 23.31 -3.34
CA THR A 140 13.54 24.76 -3.28
C THR A 140 12.22 25.18 -3.92
N GLU A 141 11.42 25.94 -3.19
CA GLU A 141 10.17 26.53 -3.66
C GLU A 141 10.32 28.06 -3.75
N GLY A 142 10.58 28.55 -4.96
CA GLY A 142 10.91 29.96 -5.17
C GLY A 142 12.23 30.34 -4.50
N LYS A 143 12.15 31.04 -3.35
CA LYS A 143 13.31 31.44 -2.52
C LYS A 143 13.41 30.65 -1.21
N THR A 144 12.46 29.77 -0.95
CA THR A 144 12.36 29.02 0.30
C THR A 144 12.99 27.65 0.10
N GLU A 145 13.93 27.27 0.95
CA GLU A 145 14.41 25.89 1.04
C GLU A 145 13.50 25.10 1.97
N VAL A 146 13.06 23.94 1.51
CA VAL A 146 12.26 22.99 2.29
C VAL A 146 13.16 21.83 2.64
N GLU A 147 13.31 21.58 3.94
CA GLU A 147 14.14 20.51 4.50
C GLU A 147 13.66 19.12 4.09
N ALA A 148 14.59 18.18 4.04
CA ALA A 148 14.30 16.80 3.67
C ALA A 148 13.40 16.09 4.70
N VAL A 149 12.55 15.19 4.20
CA VAL A 149 11.85 14.22 5.04
C VAL A 149 12.85 13.14 5.45
N LEU A 150 13.23 13.13 6.74
CA LEU A 150 14.24 12.21 7.26
C LEU A 150 13.73 10.76 7.33
N ASP A 151 12.54 10.54 7.89
CA ASP A 151 11.88 9.24 7.88
C ASP A 151 10.93 9.12 6.69
N LYS A 152 11.37 8.37 5.68
CA LYS A 152 10.63 8.16 4.43
C LYS A 152 9.71 6.95 4.44
N ARG A 153 9.59 6.23 5.57
CA ARG A 153 8.65 5.11 5.65
C ARG A 153 7.24 5.63 5.48
N LEU A 154 6.61 5.27 4.37
CA LEU A 154 5.28 5.72 3.99
C LEU A 154 4.40 4.53 3.64
N LEU A 155 3.36 4.32 4.45
CA LEU A 155 2.28 3.38 4.17
C LEU A 155 1.15 4.12 3.46
N VAL A 156 0.79 3.70 2.26
CA VAL A 156 -0.33 4.26 1.52
C VAL A 156 -1.52 3.32 1.60
N ILE A 157 -2.66 3.83 2.09
CA ILE A 157 -3.92 3.09 2.16
C ILE A 157 -4.90 3.73 1.20
N GLU A 158 -5.10 3.09 0.05
CA GLU A 158 -6.16 3.43 -0.90
C GLU A 158 -7.41 2.61 -0.58
N SER A 159 -8.49 3.27 -0.19
CA SER A 159 -9.78 2.58 0.03
C SER A 159 -10.35 2.00 -1.26
N GLU A 160 -10.08 2.66 -2.39
CA GLU A 160 -10.60 2.29 -3.71
C GLU A 160 -9.49 2.35 -4.76
N PHE A 161 -8.97 1.18 -5.13
CA PHE A 161 -7.92 1.07 -6.16
C PHE A 161 -8.35 1.61 -7.53
N ALA A 162 -9.67 1.65 -7.80
CA ALA A 162 -10.22 2.30 -8.98
C ALA A 162 -9.76 3.76 -9.13
N ASN A 163 -9.59 4.50 -8.03
CA ASN A 163 -9.05 5.87 -8.06
C ASN A 163 -7.64 5.89 -8.66
N VAL A 164 -6.73 5.03 -8.17
CA VAL A 164 -5.35 4.92 -8.69
C VAL A 164 -5.35 4.64 -10.20
N LEU A 165 -6.21 3.72 -10.64
CA LEU A 165 -6.36 3.41 -12.06
C LEU A 165 -6.91 4.60 -12.87
N HIS A 166 -7.87 5.34 -12.32
CA HIS A 166 -8.43 6.53 -12.96
C HIS A 166 -7.39 7.64 -13.08
N GLN A 167 -6.61 7.89 -12.03
CA GLN A 167 -5.53 8.88 -12.08
C GLN A 167 -4.48 8.50 -13.12
N GLY A 168 -4.10 7.22 -13.19
CA GLY A 168 -3.15 6.72 -14.18
C GLY A 168 -3.61 6.84 -15.64
N LYS A 169 -4.91 6.99 -15.90
CA LYS A 169 -5.47 7.22 -17.25
C LYS A 169 -5.51 8.69 -17.66
N ARG A 170 -5.32 9.63 -16.72
CA ARG A 170 -5.31 11.07 -17.03
C ARG A 170 -4.09 11.39 -17.88
N GLU A 171 -4.31 12.13 -18.97
CA GLU A 171 -3.24 12.54 -19.87
C GLU A 171 -2.17 13.34 -19.11
N GLY A 172 -0.90 13.01 -19.33
CA GLY A 172 0.24 13.62 -18.66
C GLY A 172 0.51 13.15 -17.22
N ASN A 173 -0.36 12.33 -16.62
CA ASN A 173 -0.13 11.80 -15.27
C ASN A 173 0.87 10.63 -15.28
N THR A 174 1.85 10.67 -14.38
CA THR A 174 2.90 9.64 -14.28
C THR A 174 2.81 8.76 -13.02
N LEU A 175 1.66 8.78 -12.32
CA LEU A 175 1.46 7.99 -11.09
C LEU A 175 1.73 6.49 -11.27
N SER A 176 1.26 5.88 -12.36
CA SER A 176 1.50 4.45 -12.63
C SER A 176 2.99 4.11 -12.77
N ALA A 177 3.78 5.01 -13.35
CA ALA A 177 5.22 4.83 -13.45
C ALA A 177 5.88 5.00 -12.07
N ALA A 178 5.46 6.01 -11.30
CA ALA A 178 5.96 6.23 -9.94
C ALA A 178 5.70 5.04 -9.01
N LEU A 179 4.53 4.39 -9.09
CA LEU A 179 4.22 3.20 -8.30
C LEU A 179 5.14 2.02 -8.65
N ARG A 180 5.51 1.86 -9.93
CA ARG A 180 6.49 0.86 -10.37
C ARG A 180 7.89 1.20 -9.86
N ASP A 181 8.29 2.47 -9.95
CA ASP A 181 9.55 2.94 -9.38
C ASP A 181 9.61 2.65 -7.86
N CYS A 182 8.49 2.82 -7.15
CA CYS A 182 8.39 2.51 -5.72
C CYS A 182 8.45 1.01 -5.42
N TRP A 183 7.81 0.19 -6.25
CA TRP A 183 7.87 -1.28 -6.16
C TRP A 183 9.32 -1.77 -6.30
N ASP A 184 10.03 -1.30 -7.32
CA ASP A 184 11.44 -1.58 -7.54
C ASP A 184 12.32 -0.92 -6.45
N GLY A 185 11.80 0.13 -5.82
CA GLY A 185 12.45 0.90 -4.76
C GLY A 185 13.59 1.77 -5.26
N VAL A 186 13.50 2.18 -6.53
CA VAL A 186 14.44 3.09 -7.18
C VAL A 186 14.09 4.53 -6.84
N SER A 187 15.08 5.41 -6.97
CA SER A 187 14.88 6.84 -6.70
C SER A 187 13.99 7.48 -7.76
N MET A 188 13.01 8.28 -7.33
CA MET A 188 12.19 9.11 -8.22
C MET A 188 12.86 10.48 -8.38
N LYS A 189 13.52 10.69 -9.53
CA LYS A 189 14.28 11.90 -9.84
C LYS A 189 13.84 12.47 -11.20
N PRO A 190 12.72 13.20 -11.27
CA PRO A 190 12.24 13.79 -12.52
C PRO A 190 13.23 14.85 -13.04
N ALA A 191 13.52 14.80 -14.34
CA ALA A 191 14.39 15.77 -15.01
C ALA A 191 13.61 17.01 -15.46
N THR A 192 12.99 17.73 -14.51
CA THR A 192 12.20 18.94 -14.80
C THR A 192 13.04 20.21 -14.62
N LYS A 193 12.72 21.24 -15.41
CA LYS A 193 13.38 22.57 -15.31
C LYS A 193 12.92 23.35 -14.07
N SER A 194 11.68 23.15 -13.63
CA SER A 194 11.04 23.83 -12.49
C SER A 194 10.70 22.82 -11.39
N SER A 195 10.89 23.24 -10.13
CA SER A 195 10.66 22.46 -8.89
C SER A 195 11.25 21.05 -8.95
N ARG A 196 12.52 20.93 -8.55
CA ARG A 196 13.26 19.65 -8.49
C ARG A 196 12.80 18.84 -7.29
N LEU A 197 11.56 18.38 -7.30
CA LEU A 197 11.04 17.50 -6.26
C LEU A 197 11.51 16.08 -6.54
N TRP A 198 12.21 15.47 -5.59
CA TRP A 198 12.82 14.15 -5.75
C TRP A 198 12.83 13.38 -4.43
N ALA A 199 12.89 12.06 -4.54
CA ALA A 199 13.03 11.17 -3.39
C ALA A 199 13.91 9.97 -3.75
N THR A 200 14.88 9.70 -2.89
CA THR A 200 15.75 8.52 -2.90
C THR A 200 15.20 7.41 -2.05
N ASP A 201 15.48 6.19 -2.52
CA ASP A 201 15.33 4.95 -1.78
C ASP A 201 13.99 4.79 -1.04
N PRO A 202 12.83 4.94 -1.69
CA PRO A 202 11.53 4.91 -1.02
C PRO A 202 11.24 3.54 -0.37
N PRO A 203 11.01 3.47 0.97
CA PRO A 203 10.39 2.33 1.63
C PRO A 203 8.86 2.54 1.70
N ILE A 204 8.21 2.49 0.54
CA ILE A 204 6.76 2.63 0.42
C ILE A 204 6.12 1.23 0.42
N ALA A 205 4.98 1.11 1.11
CA ALA A 205 4.07 -0.04 1.01
C ALA A 205 2.64 0.43 0.78
#